data_AF-A0A218WU84-F1
#
_entry.id   AF-A0A218WU84-F1
#
_cell.length_a   1.000
_cell.length_b   1.000
_cell.length_c   1.000
_cell.angle_alpha   90.00
_cell.angle_beta   90.00
_cell.angle_gamma   90.00
#
_symmetry.space_group_name_H-M   'P 1'
#
loop_
_entity.id
_entity.type
_entity.pdbx_description
1 polymer ?
#
loop_
_entity_poly.entity_id
_entity_poly.type
_entity_poly.pdbx_seq_one_letter_code
_entity_poly.pdbx_strand_id
1 'polypeptide(L)'
;MPAILKDSCSSAWLSVAADRRRMYVTEKVSGLTHSYHPEARAWYGPYYLRPDSSVYYSVIAFSGHRLILVGLIGSSENFESLKLWEVSSDLQDIDEIAEIPAELGEKLKDQYTGVPSITVRAAGNFVYMHSPERPENVVWCEVAARGGRSEWGWGRNAAIGEKNWLERMVFTCASVGVAELETAVAAGNRRFRVKETPSSI
;
A
#
# COMPACT_ATOMS: atom_id res chain seq x y z
N MET A 1 -16.38 14.65 -2.08
CA MET A 1 -16.18 13.30 -1.52
C MET A 1 -17.55 12.72 -1.24
N PRO A 2 -17.83 11.45 -1.59
CA PRO A 2 -19.10 10.79 -1.32
C PRO A 2 -19.43 10.92 0.17
N ALA A 3 -20.70 11.14 0.51
CA ALA A 3 -21.12 11.39 1.89
C ALA A 3 -20.68 10.26 2.84
N ILE A 4 -20.74 9.00 2.37
CA ILE A 4 -20.32 7.82 3.12
C ILE A 4 -18.83 7.81 3.49
N LEU A 5 -17.98 8.52 2.75
CA LEU A 5 -16.55 8.62 3.02
C LEU A 5 -16.18 9.89 3.80
N LYS A 6 -17.12 10.85 3.91
CA LYS A 6 -16.85 12.21 4.43
C LYS A 6 -16.36 12.20 5.88
N ASP A 7 -16.88 11.30 6.70
CA ASP A 7 -16.57 11.21 8.12
C ASP A 7 -15.52 10.13 8.43
N SER A 8 -15.13 9.33 7.43
CA SER A 8 -14.14 8.25 7.55
C SER A 8 -12.73 8.72 7.16
N CYS A 9 -12.26 9.86 7.66
CA CYS A 9 -11.02 10.50 7.19
C CYS A 9 -9.70 9.88 7.75
N SER A 10 -9.74 8.69 8.33
CA SER A 10 -8.55 8.06 8.94
C SER A 10 -7.86 7.10 7.96
N SER A 11 -6.53 7.20 7.85
CA SER A 11 -5.69 6.26 7.09
C SER A 11 -5.76 4.83 7.62
N ALA A 12 -6.30 4.62 8.82
CA ALA A 12 -6.59 3.28 9.34
C ALA A 12 -7.76 2.62 8.58
N TRP A 13 -8.70 3.43 8.05
CA TRP A 13 -9.95 2.97 7.45
C TRP A 13 -9.97 3.09 5.93
N LEU A 14 -9.27 4.07 5.37
CA LEU A 14 -9.24 4.30 3.92
C LEU A 14 -7.89 3.97 3.31
N SER A 15 -7.94 3.40 2.11
CA SER A 15 -6.81 3.30 1.19
C SER A 15 -7.05 4.21 0.00
N VAL A 16 -6.00 4.89 -0.44
CA VAL A 16 -6.06 5.84 -1.55
C VAL A 16 -4.95 5.51 -2.55
N ALA A 17 -5.31 5.42 -3.82
CA ALA A 17 -4.37 5.33 -4.93
C ALA A 17 -4.76 6.35 -6.00
N ALA A 18 -3.80 7.06 -6.57
CA ALA A 18 -4.06 8.02 -7.62
C ALA A 18 -3.03 7.91 -8.73
N ASP A 19 -3.49 8.05 -9.96
CA ASP A 19 -2.65 8.31 -11.13
C ASP A 19 -3.00 9.68 -11.73
N ARG A 20 -2.51 9.97 -12.94
CA ARG A 20 -2.79 11.26 -13.61
C ARG A 20 -4.25 11.43 -14.03
N ARG A 21 -5.02 10.34 -14.14
CA ARG A 21 -6.37 10.32 -14.70
C ARG A 21 -7.44 10.24 -13.63
N ARG A 22 -7.20 9.47 -12.56
CA ARG A 22 -8.21 9.14 -11.55
C ARG A 22 -7.56 8.98 -10.17
N MET A 23 -8.32 9.34 -9.15
CA MET A 23 -8.04 8.96 -7.77
C MET A 23 -9.07 7.93 -7.33
N TYR A 24 -8.64 6.90 -6.62
CA TYR A 24 -9.48 5.86 -6.06
C TYR A 24 -9.39 5.92 -4.54
N VAL A 25 -10.53 5.75 -3.89
CA VAL A 25 -10.64 5.69 -2.43
C VAL A 25 -11.42 4.45 -2.07
N THR A 26 -10.78 3.54 -1.35
CA THR A 26 -11.34 2.25 -0.92
C THR A 26 -11.44 2.23 0.60
N GLU A 27 -12.61 1.92 1.12
CA GLU A 27 -12.75 1.55 2.53
C GLU A 27 -12.17 0.14 2.73
N LYS A 28 -11.18 0.02 3.60
CA LYS A 28 -10.34 -1.18 3.66
C LYS A 28 -11.10 -2.42 4.09
N VAL A 29 -12.03 -2.30 5.04
CA VAL A 29 -12.79 -3.45 5.54
C VAL A 29 -13.82 -3.89 4.52
N SER A 30 -14.70 -3.00 4.05
CA SER A 30 -15.76 -3.38 3.11
C SER A 30 -15.27 -3.66 1.68
N GLY A 31 -14.17 -3.04 1.25
CA GLY A 31 -13.74 -3.02 -0.16
C GLY A 31 -14.54 -2.04 -1.02
N LEU A 32 -15.47 -1.28 -0.43
CA LEU A 32 -16.27 -0.28 -1.12
C LEU A 32 -15.34 0.83 -1.64
N THR A 33 -15.37 1.02 -2.95
CA THR A 33 -14.44 1.89 -3.66
C THR A 33 -15.19 2.97 -4.43
N HIS A 34 -14.68 4.19 -4.39
CA HIS A 34 -15.14 5.28 -5.23
C HIS A 34 -13.97 5.83 -6.04
N SER A 35 -14.25 6.31 -7.25
CA SER A 35 -13.25 7.00 -8.06
C SER A 35 -13.61 8.47 -8.23
N TYR A 36 -12.59 9.32 -8.31
CA TYR A 36 -12.70 10.75 -8.57
C TYR A 36 -11.99 11.07 -9.87
N HIS A 37 -12.70 11.72 -10.80
CA HIS A 37 -12.15 12.18 -12.06
C HIS A 37 -11.86 13.68 -11.94
N PRO A 38 -10.59 14.11 -11.95
CA PRO A 38 -10.21 15.50 -11.72
C PRO A 38 -10.72 16.44 -12.82
N GLU A 39 -10.70 16.00 -14.09
CA GLU A 39 -11.22 16.82 -15.21
C GLU A 39 -12.73 17.04 -15.14
N ALA A 40 -13.51 15.98 -14.94
CA ALA A 40 -14.97 16.07 -14.76
C ALA A 40 -15.40 16.62 -13.39
N ARG A 41 -14.46 16.74 -12.43
CA ARG A 41 -14.68 17.14 -11.03
C ARG A 41 -15.80 16.34 -10.35
N ALA A 42 -15.90 15.07 -10.72
CA ALA A 42 -17.00 14.20 -10.34
C ALA A 42 -16.51 12.92 -9.65
N TRP A 43 -17.34 12.40 -8.75
CA TRP A 43 -17.15 11.11 -8.13
C TRP A 43 -18.02 10.06 -8.82
N TYR A 44 -17.49 8.85 -8.95
CA TYR A 44 -18.17 7.70 -9.53
C TYR A 44 -18.11 6.50 -8.58
N GLY A 45 -19.06 5.58 -8.75
CA GLY A 45 -19.24 4.40 -7.90
C GLY A 45 -20.60 4.41 -7.18
N PRO A 46 -20.77 3.56 -6.16
CA PRO A 46 -19.74 2.70 -5.58
C PRO A 46 -19.34 1.53 -6.50
N TYR A 47 -18.10 1.07 -6.34
CA TYR A 47 -17.55 -0.16 -6.89
C TYR A 47 -17.20 -1.10 -5.73
N TYR A 48 -17.27 -2.41 -5.94
CA TYR A 48 -16.94 -3.39 -4.91
C TYR A 48 -15.65 -4.10 -5.28
N LEU A 49 -14.52 -3.64 -4.74
CA LEU A 49 -13.20 -4.23 -4.99
C LEU A 49 -12.89 -5.30 -3.96
N ARG A 50 -13.66 -6.40 -4.02
CA ARG A 50 -13.43 -7.58 -3.20
C ARG A 50 -13.60 -8.83 -4.06
N PRO A 51 -12.49 -9.37 -4.62
CA PRO A 51 -12.55 -10.48 -5.56
C PRO A 51 -13.00 -11.80 -4.92
N ASP A 52 -12.81 -11.96 -3.61
CA ASP A 52 -13.17 -13.17 -2.87
C ASP A 52 -13.85 -12.80 -1.53
N SER A 53 -14.84 -13.57 -1.11
CA SER A 53 -15.52 -13.43 0.19
C SER A 53 -14.61 -13.54 1.41
N SER A 54 -13.47 -14.24 1.28
CA SER A 54 -12.44 -14.42 2.30
C SER A 54 -11.54 -13.20 2.48
N VAL A 55 -11.61 -12.20 1.59
CA VAL A 55 -10.91 -10.93 1.75
C VAL A 55 -11.61 -10.10 2.81
N TYR A 56 -10.98 -9.92 3.97
CA TYR A 56 -11.52 -9.11 5.08
C TYR A 56 -10.89 -7.71 5.17
N TYR A 57 -9.80 -7.46 4.45
CA TYR A 57 -9.11 -6.18 4.43
C TYR A 57 -8.48 -5.94 3.05
N SER A 58 -8.65 -4.73 2.52
CA SER A 58 -8.31 -4.33 1.15
C SER A 58 -7.51 -3.03 1.14
N VAL A 59 -6.37 -3.01 0.44
CA VAL A 59 -5.54 -1.82 0.25
C VAL A 59 -5.18 -1.70 -1.22
N ILE A 60 -5.30 -0.50 -1.78
CA ILE A 60 -4.99 -0.22 -3.19
C ILE A 60 -3.70 0.60 -3.33
N ALA A 61 -2.97 0.35 -4.41
CA ALA A 61 -1.79 1.13 -4.81
C ALA A 61 -1.58 1.07 -6.33
N PHE A 62 -0.83 2.02 -6.89
CA PHE A 62 -0.44 1.98 -8.30
C PHE A 62 0.98 1.42 -8.48
N SER A 63 1.09 0.32 -9.22
CA SER A 63 2.36 -0.24 -9.70
C SER A 63 2.50 0.11 -11.18
N GLY A 64 3.24 1.19 -11.47
CA GLY A 64 3.27 1.82 -12.79
C GLY A 64 1.89 2.40 -13.15
N HIS A 65 1.24 1.84 -14.17
CA HIS A 65 -0.12 2.21 -14.59
C HIS A 65 -1.19 1.20 -14.16
N ARG A 66 -0.80 0.18 -13.38
CA ARG A 66 -1.70 -0.88 -12.94
C ARG A 66 -2.21 -0.57 -11.55
N LEU A 67 -3.53 -0.55 -11.39
CA LEU A 67 -4.15 -0.50 -10.08
C LEU A 67 -4.04 -1.88 -9.45
N ILE A 68 -3.30 -1.99 -8.37
CA ILE A 68 -3.11 -3.23 -7.62
C ILE A 68 -3.97 -3.17 -6.37
N LEU A 69 -4.79 -4.21 -6.19
CA LEU A 69 -5.48 -4.50 -4.95
C LEU A 69 -4.64 -5.50 -4.15
N VAL A 70 -4.37 -5.18 -2.90
CA VAL A 70 -3.73 -6.06 -1.92
C VAL A 70 -4.77 -6.42 -0.87
N GLY A 71 -5.03 -7.71 -0.71
CA GLY A 71 -6.05 -8.21 0.20
C GLY A 71 -5.49 -9.16 1.24
N LEU A 72 -5.97 -9.02 2.47
CA LEU A 72 -5.74 -10.00 3.54
C LEU A 72 -6.87 -11.03 3.51
N ILE A 73 -6.48 -12.31 3.46
CA ILE A 73 -7.36 -13.48 3.42
C ILE A 73 -7.54 -14.05 4.83
N GLY A 74 -8.77 -14.47 5.13
CA GLY A 74 -9.16 -15.08 6.39
C GLY A 74 -10.15 -14.20 7.16
N SER A 75 -9.84 -13.88 8.40
CA SER A 75 -10.65 -12.99 9.24
C SER A 75 -9.80 -12.01 10.05
N SER A 76 -10.47 -11.09 10.74
CA SER A 76 -9.82 -10.18 11.70
C SER A 76 -9.22 -10.87 12.92
N GLU A 77 -9.43 -12.17 13.07
CA GLU A 77 -8.89 -12.99 14.18
C GLU A 77 -7.92 -14.07 13.69
N ASN A 78 -8.00 -14.46 12.40
CA ASN A 78 -7.18 -15.50 11.82
C ASN A 78 -6.71 -15.11 10.42
N PHE A 79 -5.45 -14.69 10.32
CA PHE A 79 -4.81 -14.43 9.02
C PHE A 79 -4.34 -15.73 8.37
N GLU A 80 -4.79 -15.95 7.15
CA GLU A 80 -4.44 -17.13 6.35
C GLU A 80 -3.39 -16.80 5.31
N SER A 81 -3.60 -15.74 4.54
CA SER A 81 -2.72 -15.37 3.43
C SER A 81 -2.89 -13.90 3.02
N LEU A 82 -1.99 -13.42 2.18
CA LEU A 82 -2.09 -12.12 1.50
C LEU A 82 -1.97 -12.35 0.00
N LYS A 83 -2.87 -11.73 -0.75
CA LYS A 83 -2.94 -11.86 -2.22
C LYS A 83 -2.95 -10.49 -2.89
N LEU A 84 -2.47 -10.46 -4.14
CA LEU A 84 -2.46 -9.31 -5.02
C LEU A 84 -3.35 -9.60 -6.23
N TRP A 85 -4.12 -8.60 -6.62
CA TRP A 85 -4.91 -8.60 -7.85
C TRP A 85 -4.62 -7.36 -8.69
N GLU A 86 -4.60 -7.54 -10.01
CA GLU A 86 -4.65 -6.43 -10.97
C GLU A 86 -6.12 -6.07 -11.21
N VAL A 87 -6.46 -4.80 -11.00
CA VAL A 87 -7.80 -4.27 -11.23
C VAL A 87 -7.82 -3.59 -12.60
N SER A 88 -8.75 -4.01 -13.45
CA SER A 88 -9.02 -3.39 -14.74
C SER A 88 -9.35 -1.89 -14.62
N SER A 89 -9.10 -1.14 -15.69
CA SER A 89 -9.30 0.32 -15.69
C SER A 89 -10.76 0.77 -15.52
N ASP A 90 -11.71 -0.08 -15.91
CA ASP A 90 -13.15 0.13 -15.74
C ASP A 90 -13.69 -0.48 -14.44
N LEU A 91 -12.83 -1.12 -13.64
CA LEU A 91 -13.11 -1.73 -12.34
C LEU A 91 -14.09 -2.93 -12.41
N GLN A 92 -14.22 -3.57 -13.57
CA GLN A 92 -15.12 -4.72 -13.74
C GLN A 92 -14.43 -6.06 -13.53
N ASP A 93 -13.18 -6.18 -14.02
CA ASP A 93 -12.35 -7.36 -13.88
C ASP A 93 -11.29 -7.18 -12.79
N ILE A 94 -11.07 -8.24 -12.01
CA ILE A 94 -10.08 -8.31 -10.93
C ILE A 94 -9.35 -9.65 -11.04
N ASP A 95 -8.13 -9.63 -11.55
CA ASP A 95 -7.34 -10.83 -11.84
C ASP A 95 -6.30 -11.09 -10.74
N GLU A 96 -6.27 -12.31 -10.19
CA GLU A 96 -5.24 -12.69 -9.21
C GLU A 96 -3.87 -12.77 -9.90
N ILE A 97 -2.85 -12.14 -9.32
CA ILE A 97 -1.50 -12.05 -9.90
C ILE A 97 -0.39 -12.60 -9.00
N ALA A 98 -0.61 -12.65 -7.69
CA ALA A 98 0.35 -13.20 -6.76
C ALA A 98 -0.28 -13.55 -5.41
N GLU A 99 0.27 -14.56 -4.77
CA GLU A 99 0.01 -14.91 -3.37
C GLU A 99 1.33 -14.89 -2.60
N ILE A 100 1.30 -14.38 -1.37
CA ILE A 100 2.49 -14.29 -0.53
C ILE A 100 2.97 -15.69 -0.13
N PRO A 101 4.29 -15.96 -0.15
CA PRO A 101 4.84 -17.14 0.52
C PRO A 101 4.59 -17.09 2.03
N ALA A 102 4.20 -18.21 2.64
CA ALA A 102 3.85 -18.29 4.06
C ALA A 102 4.94 -17.71 4.99
N GLU A 103 6.21 -18.00 4.72
CA GLU A 103 7.36 -17.49 5.49
C GLU A 103 7.44 -15.96 5.53
N LEU A 104 7.01 -15.30 4.46
CA LEU A 104 6.97 -13.83 4.37
C LEU A 104 5.69 -13.26 4.99
N GLY A 105 4.58 -14.00 4.93
CA GLY A 105 3.33 -13.65 5.62
C GLY A 105 3.53 -13.48 7.13
N GLU A 106 4.33 -14.35 7.75
CA GLU A 106 4.69 -14.25 9.18
C GLU A 106 5.42 -12.94 9.54
N LYS A 107 6.10 -12.29 8.58
CA LYS A 107 6.77 -11.00 8.81
C LYS A 107 5.80 -9.83 8.94
N LEU A 108 4.57 -9.97 8.43
CA LEU A 108 3.54 -8.95 8.47
C LEU A 108 2.62 -9.07 9.69
N LYS A 109 2.59 -10.23 10.34
CA LYS A 109 1.78 -10.45 11.55
C LYS A 109 2.23 -9.56 12.69
N ASP A 110 1.26 -8.90 13.31
CA ASP A 110 1.45 -8.18 14.56
C ASP A 110 1.90 -9.12 15.68
N GLN A 111 2.72 -8.61 16.61
CA GLN A 111 3.31 -9.44 17.68
C GLN A 111 2.30 -9.79 18.78
N TYR A 112 1.27 -8.96 18.97
CA TYR A 112 0.32 -9.11 20.08
C TYR A 112 -0.96 -9.82 19.66
N THR A 113 -1.49 -9.46 18.51
CA THR A 113 -2.75 -9.97 17.97
C THR A 113 -2.55 -11.12 16.99
N GLY A 114 -1.36 -11.24 16.39
CA GLY A 114 -1.09 -12.21 15.31
C GLY A 114 -1.79 -11.87 13.99
N VAL A 115 -2.52 -10.76 13.92
CA VAL A 115 -3.30 -10.33 12.76
C VAL A 115 -2.58 -9.16 12.09
N PRO A 116 -2.33 -9.21 10.77
CA PRO A 116 -1.64 -8.13 10.09
C PRO A 116 -2.56 -6.92 9.91
N SER A 117 -2.07 -5.75 10.28
CA SER A 117 -2.52 -4.47 9.74
C SER A 117 -1.47 -4.07 8.70
N ILE A 118 -1.86 -3.83 7.44
CA ILE A 118 -0.89 -3.54 6.38
C ILE A 118 -1.00 -2.11 5.87
N THR A 119 0.18 -1.51 5.65
CA THR A 119 0.34 -0.34 4.80
C THR A 119 1.04 -0.76 3.52
N VAL A 120 0.49 -0.32 2.39
CA VAL A 120 0.98 -0.63 1.06
C VAL A 120 1.50 0.63 0.38
N ARG A 121 2.65 0.52 -0.29
CA ARG A 121 3.20 1.52 -1.20
C ARG A 121 3.69 0.82 -2.47
N ALA A 122 3.72 1.52 -3.59
CA ALA A 122 4.20 0.96 -4.84
C ALA A 122 5.01 1.97 -5.65
N ALA A 123 6.08 1.50 -6.28
CA ALA A 123 6.95 2.29 -7.15
C ALA A 123 7.53 1.39 -8.25
N GLY A 124 7.51 1.86 -9.50
CA GLY A 124 7.83 1.01 -10.64
C GLY A 124 6.91 -0.22 -10.66
N ASN A 125 7.51 -1.41 -10.74
CA ASN A 125 6.78 -2.69 -10.68
C ASN A 125 6.71 -3.30 -9.28
N PHE A 126 7.24 -2.63 -8.25
CA PHE A 126 7.32 -3.16 -6.90
C PHE A 126 6.15 -2.69 -6.04
N VAL A 127 5.61 -3.62 -5.27
CA VAL A 127 4.65 -3.37 -4.18
C VAL A 127 5.35 -3.66 -2.87
N TYR A 128 5.42 -2.67 -1.98
CA TYR A 128 6.01 -2.75 -0.65
C TYR A 128 4.90 -2.79 0.40
N MET A 129 5.05 -3.67 1.37
CA MET A 129 4.11 -3.94 2.45
C MET A 129 4.86 -3.93 3.77
N HIS A 130 4.30 -3.26 4.77
CA HIS A 130 4.78 -3.37 6.14
C HIS A 130 3.60 -3.31 7.11
N SER A 131 3.81 -3.87 8.30
CA SER A 131 2.91 -3.63 9.41
C SER A 131 3.27 -2.31 10.11
N PRO A 132 2.31 -1.43 10.41
CA PRO A 132 2.57 -0.26 11.24
C PRO A 132 3.10 -0.61 12.63
N GLU A 133 2.72 -1.77 13.17
CA GLU A 133 3.17 -2.29 14.48
C GLU A 133 4.55 -2.95 14.40
N ARG A 134 4.96 -3.37 13.19
CA ARG A 134 6.28 -3.97 12.91
C ARG A 134 7.00 -3.26 11.77
N PRO A 135 7.31 -1.97 11.95
CA PRO A 135 7.91 -1.16 10.90
C PRO A 135 9.36 -1.59 10.56
N GLU A 136 9.96 -2.49 11.35
CA GLU A 136 11.28 -3.06 11.11
C GLU A 136 11.33 -4.01 9.91
N ASN A 137 10.20 -4.61 9.52
CA ASN A 137 10.13 -5.53 8.39
C ASN A 137 9.38 -4.89 7.23
N VAL A 138 10.01 -4.88 6.06
CA VAL A 138 9.35 -4.51 4.80
C VAL A 138 9.37 -5.73 3.89
N VAL A 139 8.19 -6.24 3.56
CA VAL A 139 7.99 -7.26 2.54
C VAL A 139 7.77 -6.55 1.21
N TRP A 140 8.32 -7.09 0.13
CA TRP A 140 8.09 -6.57 -1.21
C TRP A 140 7.72 -7.68 -2.17
N CYS A 141 6.99 -7.29 -3.21
CA CYS A 141 6.61 -8.13 -4.34
C CYS A 141 6.96 -7.39 -5.63
N GLU A 142 7.81 -7.98 -6.48
CA GLU A 142 8.00 -7.53 -7.84
C GLU A 142 6.88 -8.12 -8.70
N VAL A 143 5.94 -7.26 -9.10
CA VAL A 143 4.79 -7.66 -9.89
C VAL A 143 5.23 -7.91 -11.32
N ALA A 144 5.24 -9.17 -11.71
CA ALA A 144 5.63 -9.59 -13.05
C ALA A 144 4.78 -8.93 -14.15
N ALA A 145 5.32 -8.91 -15.37
CA ALA A 145 4.51 -8.68 -16.55
C ALA A 145 3.51 -9.84 -16.73
N ARG A 146 2.41 -9.60 -17.48
CA ARG A 146 1.35 -10.60 -17.69
C ARG A 146 1.91 -11.96 -18.11
N GLY A 147 1.54 -13.01 -17.39
CA GLY A 147 1.99 -14.39 -17.61
C GLY A 147 3.35 -14.76 -16.99
N GLY A 148 4.04 -13.81 -16.35
CA GLY A 148 5.24 -14.07 -15.55
C GLY A 148 4.92 -14.44 -14.11
N ARG A 149 5.94 -14.91 -13.38
CA ARG A 149 5.84 -15.22 -11.95
C ARG A 149 6.34 -14.03 -11.13
N SER A 150 5.52 -13.54 -10.21
CA SER A 150 5.92 -12.48 -9.30
C SER A 150 6.98 -12.97 -8.32
N GLU A 151 7.98 -12.13 -8.05
CA GLU A 151 9.04 -12.42 -7.10
C GLU A 151 8.76 -11.75 -5.76
N TRP A 152 9.16 -12.42 -4.68
CA TRP A 152 8.91 -11.95 -3.33
C TRP A 152 10.21 -11.89 -2.54
N GLY A 153 10.29 -10.91 -1.65
CA GLY A 153 11.36 -10.85 -0.68
C GLY A 153 11.01 -9.96 0.50
N TRP A 154 11.98 -9.82 1.39
CA TRP A 154 11.85 -8.91 2.53
C TRP A 154 13.19 -8.29 2.87
N GLY A 155 13.15 -7.17 3.56
CA GLY A 155 14.32 -6.47 4.06
C GLY A 155 14.03 -5.79 5.39
N ARG A 156 15.09 -5.56 6.15
CA ARG A 156 15.00 -4.78 7.39
C ARG A 156 14.93 -3.30 7.05
N ASN A 157 14.00 -2.59 7.68
CA ASN A 157 13.94 -1.15 7.60
C ASN A 157 15.09 -0.51 8.38
N ALA A 158 16.10 -0.02 7.67
CA ALA A 158 17.29 0.60 8.27
C ALA A 158 16.99 1.90 9.04
N ALA A 159 15.81 2.51 8.84
CA ALA A 159 15.40 3.70 9.59
C ALA A 159 14.93 3.36 11.03
N ILE A 160 14.56 2.10 11.31
CA ILE A 160 14.17 1.66 12.65
C ILE A 160 15.43 1.22 13.42
N GLY A 161 15.88 2.10 14.31
CA GLY A 161 16.86 1.77 15.36
C GLY A 161 16.20 1.62 16.73
N GLU A 162 16.95 1.09 17.71
CA GLU A 162 16.48 0.86 19.10
C GLU A 162 15.93 2.11 19.80
N LYS A 163 16.29 3.32 19.33
CA LYS A 163 15.92 4.59 19.96
C LYS A 163 14.71 5.28 19.33
N ASN A 164 14.19 4.77 18.21
CA ASN A 164 13.24 5.50 17.35
C ASN A 164 11.92 4.75 17.15
N TRP A 165 11.68 3.65 17.88
CA TRP A 165 10.48 2.82 17.73
C TRP A 165 9.17 3.53 18.15
N LEU A 166 9.28 4.57 18.99
CA LEU A 166 8.16 5.43 19.41
C LEU A 166 7.88 6.59 18.44
N GLU A 167 8.77 6.85 17.48
CA GLU A 167 8.59 7.96 16.53
C GLU A 167 7.61 7.55 15.43
N ARG A 168 6.75 8.49 15.03
CA ARG A 168 5.82 8.26 13.91
C ARG A 168 6.61 8.06 12.62
N MET A 169 6.55 6.85 12.07
CA MET A 169 7.13 6.57 10.76
C MET A 169 6.21 7.00 9.63
N VAL A 170 6.79 7.64 8.62
CA VAL A 170 6.17 7.81 7.30
C VAL A 170 6.94 6.96 6.29
N PHE A 171 6.27 5.95 5.74
CA PHE A 171 6.82 5.09 4.70
C PHE A 171 6.35 5.56 3.32
N THR A 172 7.29 5.75 2.40
CA THR A 172 7.06 6.16 1.02
C THR A 172 8.07 5.44 0.10
N CYS A 173 7.78 5.42 -1.20
CA CYS A 173 8.67 4.87 -2.22
C CYS A 173 8.68 5.78 -3.45
N ALA A 174 9.81 5.80 -4.14
CA ALA A 174 10.00 6.55 -5.37
C ALA A 174 10.98 5.80 -6.28
N SER A 175 10.83 5.98 -7.59
CA SER A 175 11.82 5.53 -8.57
C SER A 175 12.90 6.60 -8.69
N VAL A 176 14.16 6.20 -8.49
CA VAL A 176 15.34 7.08 -8.61
C VAL A 176 16.33 6.47 -9.59
N GLY A 177 16.97 7.29 -10.42
CA GLY A 177 18.02 6.84 -11.33
C GLY A 177 19.31 6.50 -10.55
N VAL A 178 20.11 5.56 -11.07
CA VAL A 178 21.40 5.20 -10.44
C VAL A 178 22.32 6.40 -10.32
N ALA A 179 22.40 7.24 -11.36
CA ALA A 179 23.20 8.46 -11.32
C ALA A 179 22.72 9.47 -10.25
N GLU A 180 21.41 9.59 -10.05
CA GLU A 180 20.83 10.44 -9.01
C GLU A 180 21.17 9.88 -7.62
N LEU A 181 21.09 8.55 -7.47
CA LEU A 181 21.45 7.86 -6.25
C LEU A 181 22.94 8.04 -5.92
N GLU A 182 23.83 7.85 -6.89
CA GLU A 182 25.28 8.08 -6.75
C GLU A 182 25.57 9.52 -6.33
N THR A 183 24.91 10.49 -6.98
CA THR A 183 25.02 11.91 -6.63
C THR A 183 24.58 12.17 -5.18
N ALA A 184 23.43 11.60 -4.77
CA ALA A 184 22.92 11.76 -3.42
C ALA A 184 23.83 11.09 -2.37
N VAL A 185 24.39 9.91 -2.69
CA VAL A 185 25.31 9.18 -1.81
C VAL A 185 26.64 9.94 -1.65
N ALA A 186 27.15 10.52 -2.74
CA ALA A 186 28.38 11.31 -2.78
C ALA A 186 28.23 12.66 -2.04
N ALA A 187 27.03 13.26 -2.04
CA ALA A 187 26.77 14.54 -1.38
C ALA A 187 26.90 14.51 0.16
N GLY A 188 27.07 13.34 0.80
CA GLY A 188 27.41 13.17 2.22
C GLY A 188 26.32 13.56 3.23
N ASN A 189 25.37 14.42 2.86
CA ASN A 189 24.23 14.83 3.68
C ASN A 189 23.07 13.84 3.56
N ARG A 190 23.18 12.70 4.25
CA ARG A 190 22.15 11.64 4.27
C ARG A 190 21.00 11.90 5.26
N ARG A 191 20.93 13.10 5.82
CA ARG A 191 19.88 13.51 6.78
C ARG A 191 19.20 14.77 6.26
N PHE A 192 17.96 14.62 5.85
CA PHE A 192 17.07 15.75 5.58
C PHE A 192 16.17 15.92 6.80
N ARG A 193 16.27 17.06 7.49
CA ARG A 193 15.22 17.48 8.42
C ARG A 193 14.17 18.21 7.61
N VAL A 194 12.96 17.67 7.58
CA VAL A 194 11.80 18.45 7.16
C VAL A 194 11.64 19.56 8.20
N LYS A 195 11.91 20.81 7.80
CA LYS A 195 11.58 21.96 8.64
C LYS A 195 10.07 22.16 8.55
N GLU A 196 9.38 21.88 9.64
CA GLU A 196 8.01 22.35 9.79
C GLU A 196 8.05 23.88 9.84
N THR A 197 7.63 24.53 8.76
CA THR A 197 7.24 25.95 8.84
C THR A 197 5.94 26.00 9.63
N PRO A 198 5.89 26.73 10.77
CA PRO A 198 4.64 26.95 11.46
C PRO A 198 3.68 27.63 10.49
N SER A 199 2.54 27.01 10.24
CA SER A 199 1.41 27.69 9.62
C SER A 199 0.97 28.80 10.56
N SER A 200 1.21 30.05 10.15
CA SER A 200 0.63 31.23 10.77
C SER A 200 -0.89 31.05 10.82
N ILE A 201 -1.46 31.10 12.02
CA ILE A 201 -2.90 31.13 12.28
C ILE A 201 -3.47 32.45 11.78
#